data_AF-K2JSY7-F1
#
_entry.id   AF-K2JSY7-F1
#
_cell.length_a   1.000
_cell.length_b   1.000
_cell.length_c   1.000
_cell.angle_alpha   90.00
_cell.angle_beta   90.00
_cell.angle_gamma   90.00
#
_symmetry.space_group_name_H-M   'P 1'
#
loop_
_entity.id
_entity.type
_entity.pdbx_description
1 polymer ?
#
loop_
_entity_poly.entity_id
_entity_poly.type
_entity_poly.pdbx_seq_one_letter_code
_entity_poly.pdbx_strand_id
1 'polypeptide(L)' 'MGFGGMSMVQLGILLVIVILLFGSKKLRTLGADLGSAIKGFKSSISDESSDKKKGVQRHQHLTSKEERHHEQ' A
#
# COMPACT_ATOMS: atom_id res chain seq x y z
N MET A 1 30.77 1.58 18.05
CA MET A 1 30.86 1.02 16.69
C MET A 1 29.88 -0.15 16.62
N GLY A 2 28.61 -0.04 16.25
CA GLY A 2 27.95 0.87 15.33
C GLY A 2 27.12 0.02 14.35
N PHE A 3 26.28 -0.89 14.88
CA PHE A 3 25.42 -1.80 14.10
C PHE A 3 24.40 -1.07 13.20
N GLY A 4 24.30 0.26 13.29
CA GLY A 4 23.38 1.08 12.49
C GLY A 4 23.75 1.25 11.01
N GLY A 5 25.02 1.04 10.62
CA GLY A 5 25.47 1.15 9.22
C GLY A 5 25.48 -0.17 8.44
N MET A 6 25.47 -1.31 9.15
CA MET A 6 25.54 -2.65 8.53
C MET A 6 24.22 -3.08 7.89
N SER A 7 23.07 -2.67 8.47
CA SER A 7 21.76 -3.22 8.11
C SER A 7 21.41 -3.06 6.62
N MET A 8 21.66 -1.88 6.03
CA MET A 8 21.32 -1.64 4.62
C MET A 8 22.34 -2.24 3.63
N VAL A 9 23.64 -2.11 3.92
CA VAL A 9 24.69 -2.62 3.02
C VAL A 9 24.74 -4.15 3.05
N GLN A 10 24.52 -4.78 4.21
CA GLN A 10 24.47 -6.23 4.33
C GLN A 10 23.30 -6.83 3.53
N LEU A 11 22.13 -6.19 3.55
CA LEU A 11 20.99 -6.62 2.75
C LEU A 11 21.27 -6.45 1.24
N GLY A 12 21.96 -5.38 0.86
CA GLY A 12 22.41 -5.16 -0.52
C GLY A 12 23.41 -6.20 -1.01
N ILE A 13 24.43 -6.53 -0.21
CA ILE A 13 25.43 -7.55 -0.55
C ILE A 13 24.76 -8.92 -0.70
N LEU A 14 23.87 -9.28 0.22
CA LEU A 14 23.13 -10.54 0.14
C LEU A 14 22.27 -10.60 -1.14
N LEU A 15 21.59 -9.51 -1.48
CA LEU A 15 20.79 -9.40 -2.69
C LEU A 15 21.63 -9.60 -3.96
N VAL A 16 22.82 -8.99 -4.01
CA VAL A 16 23.75 -9.15 -5.15
C VAL A 16 24.16 -10.61 -5.30
N ILE A 17 24.52 -11.29 -4.21
CA ILE A 17 24.89 -12.72 -4.26
C ILE A 17 23.72 -13.56 -4.79
N VAL A 18 22.51 -13.34 -4.29
CA VAL A 18 21.30 -14.05 -4.78
C VAL A 18 21.08 -13.79 -6.27
N ILE A 19 21.25 -12.55 -6.75
CA ILE A 19 21.13 -12.22 -8.18
C ILE A 19 22.20 -12.94 -9.02
N LEU A 20 23.43 -13.06 -8.52
CA LEU A 20 24.51 -13.76 -9.24
C LEU A 20 24.29 -15.27 -9.29
N LEU A 21 23.79 -15.88 -8.20
CA LEU A 21 23.53 -17.32 -8.13
C LEU A 21 22.35 -17.74 -9.00
N PHE A 22 21.22 -17.04 -8.90
CA PHE A 22 20.00 -17.39 -9.62
C PHE A 22 19.92 -16.75 -11.02
N GLY A 23 20.70 -15.71 -11.26
CA GLY A 23 20.64 -14.89 -12.47
C GLY A 23 19.45 -13.94 -12.48
N SER A 24 19.61 -12.79 -13.15
CA SER A 24 18.56 -11.77 -13.26
C SER A 24 17.32 -12.24 -14.03
N LYS A 25 17.47 -13.19 -14.96
CA LYS A 25 16.33 -13.72 -15.74
C LYS A 25 15.32 -14.46 -14.87
N LYS A 26 15.78 -15.37 -13.99
CA LYS A 26 14.90 -16.15 -13.10
C LYS A 26 14.22 -15.24 -12.07
N LEU A 27 14.98 -14.32 -11.48
CA LEU A 27 14.44 -13.36 -10.51
C LEU A 27 13.44 -12.39 -11.12
N ARG A 28 13.61 -11.97 -12.38
CA ARG A 28 12.65 -11.11 -13.08
C ARG A 28 11.32 -11.83 -13.34
N THR A 29 11.36 -13.09 -13.81
CA THR A 29 10.14 -13.86 -14.06
C THR A 29 9.38 -14.11 -12.76
N LEU A 30 10.06 -14.65 -11.73
CA LEU A 30 9.44 -14.88 -10.42
C LEU A 30 9.00 -13.58 -9.73
N GLY A 31 9.79 -12.51 -9.86
CA GLY A 31 9.46 -11.20 -9.31
C GLY A 31 8.29 -10.53 -10.01
N ALA A 32 8.06 -10.77 -11.30
CA ALA A 32 6.89 -10.26 -12.01
C ALA A 32 5.59 -10.94 -11.53
N ASP A 33 5.64 -12.26 -11.33
CA ASP A 33 4.50 -13.04 -10.84
C ASP A 33 4.16 -12.66 -9.39
N LEU A 34 5.16 -12.66 -8.50
CA LEU A 34 4.99 -12.25 -7.10
C LEU A 34 4.62 -10.76 -6.98
N GLY A 35 5.23 -9.90 -7.79
CA GLY A 35 4.94 -8.46 -7.82
C GLY A 35 3.51 -8.15 -8.25
N SER A 36 2.96 -8.91 -9.19
CA SER A 36 1.57 -8.75 -9.63
C SER A 36 0.58 -9.14 -8.52
N ALA A 37 0.85 -10.22 -7.79
CA ALA A 37 0.05 -10.64 -6.65
C ALA A 37 0.08 -9.61 -5.50
N ILE A 38 1.28 -9.12 -5.15
CA ILE A 38 1.46 -8.12 -4.09
C ILE A 38 0.83 -6.78 -4.47
N LYS A 39 0.87 -6.40 -5.76
CA LYS A 39 0.23 -5.17 -6.26
C LYS A 39 -1.28 -5.21 -6.06
N GLY A 40 -1.93 -6.33 -6.40
CA GLY A 40 -3.36 -6.54 -6.16
C GLY A 40 -3.72 -6.45 -4.68
N PHE A 41 -2.91 -7.07 -3.82
CA PHE A 41 -3.07 -7.02 -2.36
C PHE A 41 -2.90 -5.60 -1.79
N LYS A 42 -1.89 -4.84 -2.25
CA LYS A 42 -1.71 -3.44 -1.84
C LYS A 42 -2.85 -2.54 -2.35
N SER A 43 -3.38 -2.80 -3.53
CA SER A 43 -4.52 -2.06 -4.05
C SER A 43 -5.77 -2.29 -3.21
N SER A 44 -6.11 -3.53 -2.88
CA SER A 44 -7.30 -3.83 -2.07
C SER A 44 -7.19 -3.28 -0.65
N ILE A 45 -6.02 -3.37 0.00
CA ILE A 45 -5.81 -2.80 1.34
C ILE A 45 -5.91 -1.26 1.33
N SER A 46 -5.46 -0.63 0.23
CA SER A 46 -5.45 0.82 0.08
C SER A 46 -6.82 1.38 -0.31
N ASP A 47 -7.63 0.64 -1.06
CA ASP A 47 -9.01 1.02 -1.38
C ASP A 47 -9.90 0.99 -0.13
N GLU A 48 -9.79 -0.05 0.69
CA GLU A 48 -10.51 -0.17 1.97
C GLU A 48 -10.12 0.97 2.95
N SER A 49 -8.83 1.33 2.97
CA SER A 49 -8.33 2.47 3.76
C SER A 49 -8.79 3.84 3.22
N SER A 50 -9.08 3.94 1.93
CA SER A 50 -9.52 5.20 1.28
C SER A 50 -11.04 5.40 1.35
N ASP A 51 -11.81 4.32 1.38
CA ASP A 51 -13.27 4.37 1.54
C ASP A 51 -13.68 4.86 2.93
N LYS A 52 -12.89 4.52 3.98
CA LYS A 52 -13.04 5.09 5.33
C LYS A 52 -12.88 6.62 5.40
N LYS A 53 -12.24 7.27 4.41
CA LYS A 53 -12.13 8.74 4.36
C LYS A 53 -13.25 9.45 3.60
N LYS A 54 -14.08 8.73 2.81
CA LYS A 54 -15.19 9.33 2.06
C LYS A 54 -16.54 9.25 2.79
N GLY A 55 -16.67 8.40 3.81
CA GLY A 55 -17.88 8.28 4.63
C GLY A 55 -18.14 9.44 5.62
N VAL A 56 -17.13 10.25 5.97
CA VAL A 56 -17.22 11.30 7.01
C VAL A 56 -17.52 12.70 6.45
N GLN A 57 -18.02 12.82 5.21
CA GLN A 57 -18.46 14.13 4.66
C GLN A 57 -19.90 14.14 4.14
N ARG A 58 -20.61 13.01 4.16
CA ARG A 58 -21.97 12.92 3.59
C ARG A 58 -23.10 13.09 4.62
N HIS A 59 -22.80 13.09 5.92
CA HIS A 59 -23.83 13.15 6.96
C HIS A 59 -24.08 14.55 7.57
N GLN A 60 -23.31 15.58 7.21
CA GLN A 60 -23.51 16.93 7.78
C GLN A 60 -24.48 17.80 6.96
N HIS A 61 -24.80 17.44 5.72
CA HIS A 61 -25.61 18.30 4.84
C HIS A 61 -27.12 17.99 4.89
N LEU A 62 -27.53 16.86 5.49
CA LEU A 62 -28.94 16.45 5.53
C LEU A 62 -29.67 16.93 6.79
N THR A 63 -28.95 17.28 7.86
CA THR A 63 -29.57 17.70 9.13
C THR A 63 -30.03 19.17 9.16
N SER A 64 -29.55 20.01 8.23
CA SER A 64 -29.93 21.45 8.21
C SER A 64 -31.07 21.82 7.26
N LYS A 65 -31.62 20.86 6.50
CA LYS A 65 -32.69 21.15 5.52
C LYS A 65 -34.09 20.74 6.00
N GLU A 66 -34.21 19.91 7.02
CA GLU A 66 -35.49 19.33 7.45
C GLU A 66 -36.26 20.18 8.49
N GLU A 67 -35.60 21.13 9.16
CA GLU A 67 -36.24 22.00 10.17
C GLU A 67 -36.87 23.29 9.61
N ARG A 68 -36.74 23.57 8.31
CA ARG A 68 -37.25 24.82 7.68
C ARG A 68 -38.57 24.64 6.93
N HIS A 69 -39.22 23.48 7.04
CA HIS A 69 -40.41 23.15 6.25
C HIS A 69 -41.61 22.65 7.07
N HIS A 70 -41.59 22.81 8.40
CA HIS A 70 -42.71 22.39 9.28
C HIS A 70 -43.43 23.53 10.01
N GLU A 71 -43.19 24.81 9.64
CA GLU A 71 -43.87 25.97 10.25
C GLU A 71 -44.64 26.85 9.25
N GLN A 72 -45.12 26.30 8.12
CA GLN A 72 -46.12 26.97 7.29
C GLN A 72 -47.27 26.03 6.94
#